data_AF-A0A6G0VZW2-F1
#
_entry.id   AF-A0A6G0VZW2-F1
#
_cell.length_a   1.000
_cell.length_b   1.000
_cell.length_c   1.000
_cell.angle_alpha   90.00
_cell.angle_beta   90.00
_cell.angle_gamma   90.00
#
_symmetry.space_group_name_H-M   'P 1'
#
loop_
_entity.id
_entity.type
_entity.pdbx_description
1 polymer ?
#
loop_
_entity_poly.entity_id
_entity_poly.type
_entity_poly.pdbx_seq_one_letter_code
_entity_poly.pdbx_strand_id
1 'polypeptide(L)'
;LYNGRDKRKGKPAHNATLAYKVNKVRNFLNEIPKVPSHYCRKQSSRLYLPPDLSIANLYEIYSKKENSEAVNINVFRKISKEFEPPLAIFLPKKDQCAVCNEAERKITTESNENYKKHRERKENIANMKNKDKNDADILETVIYASFDLQTVLTLLYAGDTQIYFSRKLSVMNFTVYDSRKKGEIEHVVFYADTCGGQYRNQNVFAALLYAVNTVGNIKTIDIQFMESGHSYLEAHSIHATIEKYRRHRNLYVPSDYKCLIEMCRKKPFPYEVYQNRFDDIYDLQDLSTKIVTSRKKNVKGQAVKWIHLKWLRS
;
A
#
# COMPACT_ATOMS: atom_id res chain seq x y z
N LEU A 1 30.81 -11.48 51.07
CA LEU A 1 29.67 -10.88 50.34
C LEU A 1 29.78 -9.36 50.44
N TYR A 2 30.21 -8.70 49.37
CA TYR A 2 30.39 -7.24 49.34
C TYR A 2 29.04 -6.57 49.04
N ASN A 3 28.42 -5.93 50.04
CA ASN A 3 27.17 -5.19 49.88
C ASN A 3 27.47 -3.78 49.34
N GLY A 4 27.76 -3.69 48.04
CA GLY A 4 27.89 -2.42 47.34
C GLY A 4 26.53 -1.75 47.14
N ARG A 5 26.15 -0.82 48.04
CA ARG A 5 24.99 0.05 47.81
C ARG A 5 25.38 1.10 46.76
N ASP A 6 24.88 0.93 45.53
CA ASP A 6 25.00 1.93 44.47
C ASP A 6 24.32 3.25 44.88
N LYS A 7 25.12 4.27 45.16
CA LYS A 7 24.68 5.61 45.58
C LYS A 7 24.15 6.48 44.42
N ARG A 8 23.95 5.92 43.21
CA ARG A 8 23.47 6.64 42.01
C ARG A 8 21.95 6.70 41.87
N LYS A 9 21.17 6.04 42.73
CA LYS A 9 19.70 6.16 42.70
C LYS A 9 19.27 7.59 43.04
N GLY A 10 18.75 8.32 42.04
CA GLY A 10 18.08 9.61 42.21
C GLY A 10 18.88 10.86 41.85
N LYS A 11 20.15 10.75 41.44
CA LYS A 11 20.92 11.91 40.94
C LYS A 11 20.88 11.93 39.41
N PRO A 12 20.54 13.07 38.77
CA PRO A 12 20.63 13.18 37.32
C PRO A 12 22.08 12.91 36.89
N ALA A 13 22.26 12.22 35.77
CA ALA A 13 23.59 11.95 35.24
C ALA A 13 24.36 13.26 35.09
N HIS A 14 25.64 13.28 35.44
CA HIS A 14 26.51 14.47 35.32
C HIS A 14 26.49 15.07 33.90
N ASN A 15 26.21 14.25 32.88
CA ASN A 15 26.16 14.64 31.48
C ASN A 15 24.73 14.90 30.96
N ALA A 16 23.76 15.07 31.86
CA ALA A 16 22.38 15.37 31.49
C ALA A 16 22.31 16.75 30.79
N THR A 17 21.68 16.79 29.61
CA THR A 17 21.46 18.05 28.91
C THR A 17 20.59 18.97 29.76
N LEU A 18 21.03 20.22 29.93
CA LEU A 18 20.31 21.23 30.69
C LEU A 18 18.88 21.41 30.16
N ALA A 19 17.91 21.50 31.07
CA ALA A 19 16.48 21.52 30.72
C ALA A 19 16.11 22.66 29.76
N TYR A 20 16.74 23.83 29.89
CA TYR A 20 16.49 24.96 28.99
C TYR A 20 16.89 24.65 27.54
N LYS A 21 17.99 23.91 27.31
CA LYS A 21 18.43 23.50 25.96
C LYS A 21 17.46 22.49 25.35
N VAL A 22 16.89 21.61 26.16
CA VAL A 22 15.83 20.68 25.71
C VAL A 22 14.60 21.45 25.25
N ASN A 23 14.18 22.46 26.02
CA ASN A 23 13.02 23.29 25.66
C ASN A 23 13.27 24.13 24.40
N LYS A 24 14.49 24.62 24.17
CA LYS A 24 14.85 25.30 22.90
C LYS A 24 14.62 24.41 21.68
N VAL A 25 15.03 23.14 21.76
CA VAL A 25 14.78 22.17 20.67
C VAL A 25 13.27 21.94 20.49
N ARG A 26 12.50 21.78 21.57
CA ARG A 26 11.04 21.61 21.48
C ARG A 26 10.34 22.81 20.87
N ASN A 27 10.72 24.02 21.28
CA ASN A 27 10.17 25.27 20.75
C ASN A 27 10.46 25.41 19.26
N PHE A 28 11.71 25.14 18.85
CA PHE A 28 12.07 25.10 17.44
C PHE A 28 11.19 24.11 16.64
N LEU A 29 11.03 22.88 17.13
CA LEU A 29 10.18 21.88 16.47
C LEU A 29 8.70 22.31 16.40
N ASN A 30 8.22 23.08 17.38
CA ASN A 30 6.88 23.67 17.38
C ASN A 30 6.70 24.80 16.36
N GLU A 31 7.75 25.52 15.99
CA GLU A 31 7.69 26.60 15.00
C GLU A 31 7.71 26.09 13.54
N ILE A 32 8.30 24.93 13.27
CA ILE A 32 8.37 24.38 11.91
C ILE A 32 6.96 24.17 11.34
N PRO A 33 6.62 24.62 10.12
CA PRO A 33 5.30 24.40 9.55
C PRO A 33 4.97 22.90 9.44
N LYS A 34 3.74 22.54 9.83
CA LYS A 34 3.23 21.16 9.73
C LYS A 34 2.36 21.03 8.49
N VAL A 35 2.43 19.87 7.85
CA VAL A 35 1.53 19.51 6.76
C VAL A 35 0.10 19.39 7.31
N PRO A 36 -0.89 20.06 6.69
CA PRO A 36 -2.28 20.00 7.11
C PRO A 36 -2.83 18.57 7.25
N SER A 37 -3.78 18.40 8.17
CA SER A 37 -4.35 17.09 8.51
C SER A 37 -5.08 16.41 7.35
N HIS A 38 -5.62 17.16 6.38
CA HIS A 38 -6.32 16.59 5.22
C HIS A 38 -5.41 15.81 4.26
N TYR A 39 -4.10 16.10 4.27
CA TYR A 39 -3.11 15.30 3.56
C TYR A 39 -2.67 14.06 4.35
N CYS A 40 -2.86 14.07 5.67
CA CYS A 40 -2.40 13.07 6.60
C CYS A 40 -3.42 11.92 6.77
N ARG A 41 -2.99 10.76 7.29
CA ARG A 41 -3.93 9.65 7.57
C ARG A 41 -4.86 10.04 8.72
N LYS A 42 -6.18 9.94 8.53
CA LYS A 42 -7.23 10.28 9.52
C LYS A 42 -7.04 9.66 10.91
N GLN A 43 -6.33 8.52 11.02
CA GLN A 43 -6.20 7.75 12.26
C GLN A 43 -4.83 7.90 12.96
N SER A 44 -3.92 8.78 12.50
CA SER A 44 -2.64 8.97 13.21
C SER A 44 -2.65 10.24 14.04
N SER A 45 -2.25 10.15 15.32
CA SER A 45 -1.94 11.30 16.20
C SER A 45 -0.63 12.01 15.83
N ARG A 46 0.06 11.56 14.77
CA ARG A 46 1.35 12.10 14.34
C ARG A 46 1.20 13.45 13.66
N LEU A 47 2.16 14.33 13.92
CA LEU A 47 2.34 15.56 13.16
C LEU A 47 3.32 15.30 12.00
N TYR A 48 2.99 15.83 10.82
CA TYR A 48 3.80 15.60 9.63
C TYR A 48 4.55 16.85 9.21
N LEU A 49 5.84 16.71 8.94
CA LEU A 49 6.71 17.75 8.39
C LEU A 49 6.73 17.67 6.86
N PRO A 50 7.01 18.76 6.14
CA PRO A 50 7.20 18.76 4.69
C PRO A 50 8.17 17.66 4.18
N PRO A 51 7.93 17.07 2.99
CA PRO A 51 8.72 15.98 2.42
C PRO A 51 10.21 16.32 2.17
N ASP A 52 10.47 17.60 1.96
CA ASP A 52 11.75 18.25 1.71
C ASP A 52 12.59 18.44 2.99
N LEU A 53 12.01 18.21 4.17
CA LEU A 53 12.72 18.26 5.44
C LEU A 53 13.24 16.89 5.85
N SER A 54 14.49 16.86 6.32
CA SER A 54 15.11 15.73 6.98
C SER A 54 15.54 16.12 8.39
N ILE A 55 15.79 15.14 9.27
CA ILE A 55 16.36 15.41 10.61
C ILE A 55 17.69 16.17 10.50
N ALA A 56 18.48 15.92 9.45
CA ALA A 56 19.73 16.64 9.21
C ALA A 56 19.47 18.10 8.83
N ASN A 57 18.53 18.35 7.91
CA ASN A 57 18.16 19.70 7.47
C ASN A 57 17.59 20.51 8.65
N LEU A 58 16.72 19.89 9.46
CA LEU A 58 16.17 20.49 10.67
C LEU A 58 17.25 20.88 11.67
N TYR A 59 18.24 20.00 11.87
CA TYR A 59 19.36 20.31 12.75
C TYR A 59 20.21 21.46 12.22
N GLU A 60 20.45 21.52 10.91
CA GLU A 60 21.20 22.61 10.30
C GLU A 60 20.51 23.96 10.53
N ILE A 61 19.19 24.02 10.30
CA ILE A 61 18.38 25.22 10.56
C ILE A 61 18.41 25.59 12.05
N TYR A 62 18.20 24.62 12.94
CA TYR A 62 18.27 24.82 14.38
C TYR A 62 19.63 25.33 14.85
N SER A 63 20.71 24.71 14.36
CA SER A 63 22.08 25.07 14.74
C SER A 63 22.44 26.47 14.25
N LYS A 64 21.95 26.89 13.08
CA LYS A 64 22.11 28.28 12.61
C LYS A 64 21.32 29.27 13.46
N LYS A 65 20.12 28.90 13.91
CA LYS A 65 19.26 29.75 14.75
C LYS A 65 19.83 29.94 16.18
N GLU A 66 20.30 28.88 16.81
CA GLU A 66 20.78 28.90 18.20
C GLU A 66 22.30 29.10 18.34
N ASN A 67 23.04 28.99 17.24
CA ASN A 67 24.50 29.19 17.17
C ASN A 67 25.25 28.38 18.27
N SER A 68 26.01 29.05 19.14
CA SER A 68 26.81 28.43 20.21
C SER A 68 25.97 27.76 21.30
N GLU A 69 24.68 28.03 21.38
CA GLU A 69 23.79 27.43 22.37
C GLU A 69 23.14 26.13 21.89
N ALA A 70 23.31 25.78 20.61
CA ALA A 70 22.77 24.59 20.01
C ALA A 70 23.22 23.31 20.75
N VAL A 71 22.31 22.36 20.90
CA VAL A 71 22.68 21.00 21.33
C VAL A 71 23.41 20.24 20.23
N ASN A 72 24.12 19.17 20.59
CA ASN A 72 24.71 18.24 19.63
C ASN A 72 23.61 17.51 18.82
N ILE A 73 23.89 17.19 17.55
CA ILE A 73 23.01 16.42 16.64
C ILE A 73 22.42 15.15 17.28
N ASN A 74 23.15 14.43 18.11
CA ASN A 74 22.67 13.21 18.76
C ASN A 74 21.62 13.50 19.83
N VAL A 75 21.80 14.60 20.58
CA VAL A 75 20.83 15.09 21.57
C VAL A 75 19.60 15.62 20.86
N PHE A 76 19.78 16.39 19.77
CA PHE A 76 18.69 16.86 18.92
C PHE A 76 17.86 15.68 18.40
N ARG A 77 18.49 14.68 17.78
CA ARG A 77 17.85 13.45 17.29
C ARG A 77 17.04 12.74 18.36
N LYS A 78 17.60 12.63 19.58
CA LYS A 78 16.90 12.01 20.71
C LYS A 78 15.65 12.81 21.09
N ILE A 79 15.77 14.12 21.26
CA ILE A 79 14.65 14.99 21.62
C ILE A 79 13.58 15.00 20.52
N SER A 80 13.96 15.05 19.24
CA SER A 80 13.02 14.96 18.11
C SER A 80 12.26 13.64 18.08
N LYS A 81 12.91 12.53 18.49
CA LYS A 81 12.27 11.21 18.55
C LYS A 81 11.33 11.06 19.73
N GLU A 82 11.61 11.75 20.84
CA GLU A 82 10.81 11.79 22.07
C GLU A 82 9.76 12.92 22.06
N PHE A 83 9.65 13.67 20.95
CA PHE A 83 8.71 14.78 20.81
C PHE A 83 7.27 14.26 20.74
N GLU A 84 6.36 14.90 21.47
CA GLU A 84 4.95 14.55 21.54
C GLU A 84 4.09 15.76 21.09
N PRO A 85 3.19 15.61 20.11
CA PRO A 85 2.89 14.38 19.36
C PRO A 85 4.00 13.95 18.39
N PRO A 86 4.15 12.64 18.08
CA PRO A 86 5.31 12.15 17.32
C PRO A 86 5.38 12.77 15.92
N LEU A 87 6.58 13.24 15.57
CA LEU A 87 6.87 13.83 14.25
C LEU A 87 7.21 12.76 13.22
N ALA A 88 6.73 12.93 11.99
CA ALA A 88 7.12 12.15 10.83
C ALA A 88 7.30 13.05 9.60
N ILE A 89 8.16 12.65 8.66
CA ILE A 89 8.23 13.32 7.36
C ILE A 89 6.98 12.90 6.57
N PHE A 90 6.29 13.87 5.96
CA PHE A 90 5.19 13.61 5.05
C PHE A 90 5.75 12.97 3.79
N LEU A 91 5.36 11.74 3.50
CA LEU A 91 5.56 11.17 2.18
C LEU A 91 4.25 11.32 1.40
N PRO A 92 4.25 12.06 0.27
CA PRO A 92 3.12 12.14 -0.61
C PRO A 92 2.65 10.73 -0.98
N LYS A 93 1.33 10.53 -1.02
CA LYS A 93 0.76 9.26 -1.46
C LYS A 93 1.19 8.98 -2.89
N LYS A 94 1.66 7.76 -3.16
CA LYS A 94 2.12 7.32 -4.49
C LYS A 94 0.98 7.39 -5.53
N ASP A 95 -0.26 7.21 -5.08
CA ASP A 95 -1.46 7.26 -5.91
C ASP A 95 -2.35 8.43 -5.47
N GLN A 96 -2.21 9.57 -6.17
CA GLN A 96 -3.12 10.69 -6.00
C GLN A 96 -4.20 10.66 -7.09
N CYS A 97 -5.44 10.94 -6.69
CA CYS A 97 -6.52 11.04 -7.65
C CYS A 97 -6.44 12.38 -8.39
N ALA A 98 -6.19 12.33 -9.70
CA ALA A 98 -6.11 13.51 -10.55
C ALA A 98 -7.37 14.39 -10.45
N VAL A 99 -8.56 13.76 -10.40
CA VAL A 99 -9.85 14.45 -10.29
C VAL A 99 -9.98 15.21 -8.97
N CYS A 100 -9.58 14.60 -7.85
CA CYS A 100 -9.58 15.28 -6.54
C CYS A 100 -8.57 16.42 -6.50
N ASN A 101 -7.35 16.19 -6.98
CA ASN A 101 -6.30 17.20 -7.01
C ASN A 101 -6.71 18.43 -7.85
N GLU A 102 -7.36 18.20 -8.99
CA GLU A 102 -7.86 19.28 -9.84
C GLU A 102 -8.97 20.08 -9.15
N ALA A 103 -9.91 19.41 -8.48
CA ALA A 103 -10.98 20.06 -7.73
C ALA A 103 -10.45 20.91 -6.56
N GLU A 104 -9.45 20.40 -5.83
CA GLU A 104 -8.80 21.11 -4.72
C GLU A 104 -8.07 22.37 -5.21
N ARG A 105 -7.36 22.31 -6.34
CA ARG A 105 -6.66 23.46 -6.92
C ARG A 105 -7.59 24.57 -7.39
N LYS A 106 -8.78 24.21 -7.89
CA LYS A 106 -9.71 25.18 -8.49
C LYS A 106 -10.61 25.89 -7.47
N ILE A 107 -10.62 25.48 -6.19
CA ILE A 107 -11.54 26.00 -5.13
C ILE A 107 -13.03 25.92 -5.53
N THR A 108 -13.37 25.24 -6.62
CA THR A 108 -14.74 25.01 -7.09
C THR A 108 -15.21 23.65 -6.61
N THR A 109 -15.32 23.47 -5.30
CA THR A 109 -15.59 22.16 -4.68
C THR A 109 -17.06 21.74 -4.77
N GLU A 110 -17.99 22.66 -5.05
CA GLU A 110 -19.44 22.39 -4.96
C GLU A 110 -20.24 22.52 -6.27
N SER A 111 -19.70 23.14 -7.32
CA SER A 111 -20.44 23.36 -8.59
C SER A 111 -20.17 22.32 -9.68
N ASN A 112 -19.12 21.50 -9.56
CA ASN A 112 -18.77 20.53 -10.61
C ASN A 112 -19.50 19.18 -10.41
N GLU A 113 -20.50 18.92 -11.23
CA GLU A 113 -21.30 17.67 -11.20
C GLU A 113 -20.44 16.41 -11.39
N ASN A 114 -19.37 16.48 -12.20
CA ASN A 114 -18.47 15.35 -12.38
C ASN A 114 -17.69 15.03 -11.10
N TYR A 115 -17.32 16.04 -10.32
CA TYR A 115 -16.66 15.83 -9.03
C TYR A 115 -17.61 15.23 -8.00
N LYS A 116 -18.88 15.66 -7.97
CA LYS A 116 -19.92 15.04 -7.11
C LYS A 116 -20.09 13.55 -7.43
N LYS A 117 -20.27 13.20 -8.70
CA LYS A 117 -20.36 11.79 -9.15
C LYS A 117 -19.08 11.00 -8.83
N HIS A 118 -17.91 11.62 -8.94
CA HIS A 118 -16.65 10.99 -8.54
C HIS A 118 -16.60 10.67 -7.04
N ARG A 119 -17.02 11.62 -6.20
CA ARG A 119 -17.09 11.43 -4.74
C ARG A 119 -18.09 10.36 -4.34
N GLU A 120 -19.30 10.38 -4.89
CA GLU A 120 -20.31 9.34 -4.63
C GLU A 120 -19.78 7.96 -5.00
N ARG A 121 -19.18 7.80 -6.19
CA ARG A 121 -18.62 6.51 -6.62
C ARG A 121 -17.53 6.02 -5.66
N LYS A 122 -16.65 6.92 -5.21
CA LYS A 122 -15.61 6.62 -4.22
C LYS A 122 -16.21 6.17 -2.88
N GLU A 123 -17.23 6.85 -2.40
CA GLU A 123 -17.88 6.52 -1.12
C GLU A 123 -18.67 5.20 -1.24
N ASN A 124 -19.39 5.00 -2.33
CA ASN A 124 -20.16 3.77 -2.59
C ASN A 124 -19.26 2.54 -2.65
N ILE A 125 -18.17 2.56 -3.43
CA ILE A 125 -17.29 1.39 -3.54
C ILE A 125 -16.57 1.09 -2.21
N ALA A 126 -16.23 2.11 -1.42
CA ALA A 126 -15.65 1.92 -0.10
C ALA A 126 -16.66 1.30 0.88
N ASN A 127 -17.92 1.73 0.84
CA ASN A 127 -19.00 1.18 1.65
C ASN A 127 -19.32 -0.27 1.25
N MET A 128 -19.40 -0.55 -0.05
CA MET A 128 -19.59 -1.92 -0.57
C MET A 128 -18.44 -2.83 -0.14
N LYS A 129 -17.19 -2.38 -0.29
CA LYS A 129 -16.01 -3.14 0.15
C LYS A 129 -16.07 -3.49 1.63
N ASN A 130 -16.39 -2.52 2.48
CA ASN A 130 -16.49 -2.75 3.92
C ASN A 130 -17.64 -3.69 4.26
N LYS A 131 -18.78 -3.57 3.57
CA LYS A 131 -19.91 -4.47 3.72
C LYS A 131 -19.54 -5.90 3.33
N ASP A 132 -19.03 -6.12 2.12
CA ASP A 132 -18.69 -7.45 1.62
C ASP A 132 -17.61 -8.12 2.48
N LYS A 133 -16.69 -7.33 3.04
CA LYS A 133 -15.69 -7.81 4.00
C LYS A 133 -16.34 -8.28 5.31
N ASN A 134 -17.26 -7.49 5.86
CA ASN A 134 -18.00 -7.87 7.07
C ASN A 134 -18.89 -9.10 6.81
N ASP A 135 -19.54 -9.15 5.65
CA ASP A 135 -20.39 -10.26 5.24
C ASP A 135 -19.56 -11.55 5.12
N ALA A 136 -18.36 -11.50 4.53
CA ALA A 136 -17.43 -12.64 4.48
C ALA A 136 -16.86 -13.03 5.86
N ASP A 137 -16.86 -12.13 6.84
CA ASP A 137 -16.52 -12.47 8.22
C ASP A 137 -17.69 -13.15 8.96
N ILE A 138 -18.92 -13.06 8.47
CA ILE A 138 -20.11 -13.67 9.10
C ILE A 138 -20.52 -14.95 8.38
N LEU A 139 -20.57 -14.92 7.05
CA LEU A 139 -21.05 -16.01 6.20
C LEU A 139 -19.91 -16.99 5.90
N GLU A 140 -20.14 -18.28 6.15
CA GLU A 140 -19.11 -19.31 5.97
C GLU A 140 -18.87 -19.68 4.50
N THR A 141 -19.84 -19.39 3.63
CA THR A 141 -19.83 -19.71 2.19
C THR A 141 -19.30 -18.59 1.31
N VAL A 142 -19.04 -17.41 1.88
CA VAL A 142 -18.57 -16.23 1.14
C VAL A 142 -17.11 -15.97 1.48
N ILE A 143 -16.28 -15.75 0.46
CA ILE A 143 -14.90 -15.29 0.66
C ILE A 143 -14.71 -13.91 0.03
N TYR A 144 -14.12 -13.02 0.82
CA TYR A 144 -13.66 -11.72 0.36
C TYR A 144 -12.20 -11.87 -0.06
N ALA A 145 -11.84 -11.37 -1.24
CA ALA A 145 -10.46 -11.27 -1.64
C ALA A 145 -10.14 -9.95 -2.35
N SER A 146 -8.95 -9.41 -2.11
CA SER A 146 -8.37 -8.36 -2.94
C SER A 146 -7.07 -8.84 -3.55
N PHE A 147 -6.83 -8.49 -4.80
CA PHE A 147 -5.61 -8.87 -5.48
C PHE A 147 -4.99 -7.70 -6.23
N ASP A 148 -3.68 -7.74 -6.36
CA ASP A 148 -2.92 -6.74 -7.10
C ASP A 148 -1.61 -7.32 -7.64
N LEU A 149 -1.15 -6.77 -8.75
CA LEU A 149 0.12 -7.15 -9.38
C LEU A 149 1.14 -6.09 -9.01
N GLN A 150 2.14 -6.49 -8.21
CA GLN A 150 3.20 -5.59 -7.81
C GLN A 150 3.93 -5.03 -9.03
N THR A 151 4.44 -3.79 -8.90
CA THR A 151 5.40 -3.25 -9.87
C THR A 151 6.52 -4.26 -10.10
N VAL A 152 6.88 -4.49 -11.38
CA VAL A 152 7.89 -5.46 -11.79
C VAL A 152 9.18 -5.24 -11.01
N LEU A 153 9.59 -6.27 -10.27
CA LEU A 153 10.85 -6.28 -9.57
C LEU A 153 11.93 -6.81 -10.51
N THR A 154 13.17 -6.40 -10.28
CA THR A 154 14.31 -6.90 -11.05
C THR A 154 15.27 -7.60 -10.10
N LEU A 155 15.75 -8.76 -10.54
CA LEU A 155 16.85 -9.44 -9.87
C LEU A 155 18.07 -8.53 -9.98
N LEU A 156 18.58 -8.14 -8.81
CA LEU A 156 19.61 -7.12 -8.67
C LEU A 156 20.59 -7.58 -7.62
N TYR A 157 21.62 -8.29 -8.07
CA TYR A 157 22.96 -8.20 -7.51
C TYR A 157 23.91 -9.05 -8.35
N ALA A 158 24.99 -8.43 -8.80
CA ALA A 158 26.18 -9.14 -9.22
C ALA A 158 27.38 -8.24 -8.98
N GLY A 159 28.46 -8.82 -8.46
CA GLY A 159 29.65 -8.06 -8.05
C GLY A 159 30.43 -7.43 -9.20
N ASP A 160 30.07 -7.73 -10.46
CA ASP A 160 30.81 -7.33 -11.65
C ASP A 160 30.11 -6.25 -12.47
N THR A 161 30.92 -5.31 -12.97
CA THR A 161 30.51 -4.17 -13.81
C THR A 161 29.96 -4.60 -15.18
N GLN A 162 30.23 -5.81 -15.65
CA GLN A 162 29.73 -6.30 -16.95
C GLN A 162 28.20 -6.50 -16.97
N ILE A 163 27.58 -6.71 -15.80
CA ILE A 163 26.14 -7.00 -15.69
C ILE A 163 25.28 -5.75 -15.86
N TYR A 164 25.87 -4.55 -15.82
CA TYR A 164 25.17 -3.33 -16.23
C TYR A 164 24.69 -3.38 -17.68
N PHE A 165 25.37 -4.12 -18.56
CA PHE A 165 25.04 -4.26 -19.98
C PHE A 165 24.13 -5.47 -20.26
N SER A 166 23.82 -6.29 -19.26
CA SER A 166 22.99 -7.48 -19.42
C SER A 166 21.50 -7.22 -19.15
N ARG A 167 20.63 -7.95 -19.84
CA ARG A 167 19.18 -7.90 -19.58
C ARG A 167 18.90 -8.47 -18.18
N LYS A 168 18.33 -7.65 -17.32
CA LYS A 168 17.94 -8.08 -15.96
C LYS A 168 16.72 -8.98 -16.01
N LEU A 169 16.72 -10.02 -15.18
CA LEU A 169 15.56 -10.88 -15.03
C LEU A 169 14.45 -10.15 -14.28
N SER A 170 13.27 -10.12 -14.89
CA SER A 170 12.06 -9.54 -14.31
C SER A 170 11.36 -10.57 -13.42
N VAL A 171 11.00 -10.16 -12.22
CA VAL A 171 10.24 -10.93 -11.25
C VAL A 171 8.88 -10.24 -11.06
N MET A 172 7.82 -10.99 -11.32
CA MET A 172 6.44 -10.52 -11.20
C MET A 172 5.80 -11.16 -9.98
N ASN A 173 5.19 -10.34 -9.11
CA ASN A 173 4.51 -10.81 -7.91
C ASN A 173 3.03 -10.49 -8.06
N PHE A 174 2.20 -11.52 -8.23
CA PHE A 174 0.75 -11.40 -8.12
C PHE A 174 0.36 -11.74 -6.69
N THR A 175 -0.23 -10.78 -5.98
CA THR A 175 -0.60 -10.96 -4.58
C THR A 175 -2.11 -11.08 -4.45
N VAL A 176 -2.53 -12.02 -3.61
CA VAL A 176 -3.93 -12.19 -3.21
C VAL A 176 -3.97 -12.05 -1.69
N TYR A 177 -4.87 -11.19 -1.23
CA TYR A 177 -5.27 -11.08 0.16
C TYR A 177 -6.68 -11.59 0.26
N ASP A 178 -6.94 -12.61 1.07
CA ASP A 178 -8.25 -13.19 1.27
C ASP A 178 -8.67 -13.15 2.75
N SER A 179 -9.99 -13.21 2.98
CA SER A 179 -10.54 -13.48 4.30
C SER A 179 -10.35 -14.95 4.65
N ARG A 180 -10.32 -15.26 5.95
CA ARG A 180 -10.09 -16.64 6.41
C ARG A 180 -11.24 -17.53 5.95
N LYS A 181 -10.92 -18.61 5.22
CA LYS A 181 -11.88 -19.67 4.84
C LYS A 181 -12.51 -20.31 6.09
N LYS A 182 -13.84 -20.37 6.13
CA LYS A 182 -14.62 -20.98 7.23
C LYS A 182 -15.41 -22.23 6.84
N GLY A 183 -15.63 -22.46 5.55
CA GLY A 183 -16.37 -23.62 5.05
C GLY A 183 -16.17 -23.88 3.55
N GLU A 184 -17.14 -24.53 2.91
CA GLU A 184 -17.19 -24.66 1.46
C GLU A 184 -17.61 -23.33 0.83
N ILE A 185 -16.78 -22.82 -0.07
CA ILE A 185 -16.95 -21.50 -0.66
C ILE A 185 -17.88 -21.63 -1.87
N GLU A 186 -18.99 -20.90 -1.84
CA GLU A 186 -19.94 -20.81 -2.94
C GLU A 186 -19.85 -19.47 -3.69
N HIS A 187 -19.47 -18.40 -2.98
CA HIS A 187 -19.45 -17.05 -3.52
C HIS A 187 -18.12 -16.37 -3.25
N VAL A 188 -17.46 -15.92 -4.31
CA VAL A 188 -16.18 -15.20 -4.22
C VAL A 188 -16.40 -13.75 -4.61
N VAL A 189 -16.00 -12.83 -3.72
CA VAL A 189 -16.06 -11.39 -3.98
C VAL A 189 -14.64 -10.83 -4.06
N PHE A 190 -14.23 -10.48 -5.27
CA PHE A 190 -12.95 -9.88 -5.57
C PHE A 190 -13.00 -8.36 -5.65
N TYR A 191 -11.94 -7.73 -5.15
CA TYR A 191 -11.67 -6.32 -5.31
C TYR A 191 -10.31 -6.10 -5.99
N ALA A 192 -10.32 -5.35 -7.09
CA ALA A 192 -9.12 -5.09 -7.89
C ALA A 192 -8.98 -3.60 -8.24
N ASP A 193 -7.76 -3.19 -8.60
CA ASP A 193 -7.54 -1.84 -9.12
C ASP A 193 -8.08 -1.71 -10.56
N THR A 194 -8.22 -0.46 -10.98
CA THR A 194 -8.81 0.04 -12.21
C THR A 194 -7.94 -0.11 -13.46
N CYS A 195 -6.93 -0.97 -13.42
CA CYS A 195 -5.99 -1.11 -14.52
C CYS A 195 -6.62 -1.89 -15.68
N GLY A 196 -6.91 -1.16 -16.77
CA GLY A 196 -7.57 -1.68 -17.98
C GLY A 196 -6.86 -2.87 -18.61
N GLY A 197 -5.53 -2.78 -18.74
CA GLY A 197 -4.72 -3.84 -19.33
C GLY A 197 -4.63 -5.10 -18.47
N GLN A 198 -4.68 -4.96 -17.14
CA GLN A 198 -4.48 -6.06 -16.21
C GLN A 198 -5.77 -6.83 -15.93
N TYR A 199 -6.82 -6.12 -15.50
CA TYR A 199 -8.00 -6.78 -14.90
C TYR A 199 -9.31 -6.50 -15.61
N ARG A 200 -9.48 -5.30 -16.20
CA ARG A 200 -10.71 -4.93 -16.93
C ARG A 200 -10.63 -5.33 -18.40
N ASN A 201 -10.38 -6.62 -18.63
CA ASN A 201 -10.34 -7.20 -19.97
C ASN A 201 -11.20 -8.47 -20.05
N GLN A 202 -11.51 -8.87 -21.28
CA GLN A 202 -12.35 -10.03 -21.57
C GLN A 202 -11.69 -11.36 -21.18
N ASN A 203 -10.35 -11.42 -21.17
CA ASN A 203 -9.60 -12.65 -20.90
C ASN A 203 -9.75 -13.04 -19.44
N VAL A 204 -9.65 -12.06 -18.53
CA VAL A 204 -9.92 -12.26 -17.11
C VAL A 204 -11.37 -12.68 -16.90
N PHE A 205 -12.33 -12.00 -17.54
CA PHE A 205 -13.74 -12.40 -17.43
C PHE A 205 -13.98 -13.85 -17.90
N ALA A 206 -13.39 -14.25 -19.04
CA ALA A 206 -13.49 -15.61 -19.54
C ALA A 206 -12.89 -16.65 -18.58
N ALA A 207 -11.75 -16.34 -17.96
CA ALA A 207 -11.12 -17.21 -16.97
C ALA A 207 -12.00 -17.41 -15.73
N LEU A 208 -12.66 -16.35 -15.24
CA LEU A 208 -13.56 -16.45 -14.08
C LEU A 208 -14.82 -17.24 -14.41
N LEU A 209 -15.40 -17.00 -15.58
CA LEU A 209 -16.55 -17.77 -16.04
C LEU A 209 -16.20 -19.24 -16.23
N TYR A 210 -15.01 -19.54 -16.74
CA TYR A 210 -14.52 -20.91 -16.80
C TYR A 210 -14.34 -21.51 -15.40
N ALA A 211 -13.82 -20.75 -14.43
CA ALA A 211 -13.67 -21.19 -13.05
C ALA A 211 -15.03 -21.52 -12.40
N VAL A 212 -16.07 -20.70 -12.57
CA VAL A 212 -17.42 -20.99 -12.07
C VAL A 212 -17.98 -22.29 -12.66
N ASN A 213 -17.74 -22.54 -13.94
CA ASN A 213 -18.26 -23.75 -14.62
C ASN A 213 -17.47 -25.03 -14.31
N THR A 214 -16.24 -24.92 -13.80
CA THR A 214 -15.35 -26.08 -13.59
C THR A 214 -15.09 -26.37 -12.11
N VAL A 215 -15.06 -25.35 -11.27
CA VAL A 215 -14.87 -25.49 -9.83
C VAL A 215 -16.23 -25.73 -9.18
N GLY A 216 -16.57 -27.00 -8.96
CA GLY A 216 -17.93 -27.44 -8.65
C GLY A 216 -18.58 -26.82 -7.41
N ASN A 217 -17.81 -26.27 -6.47
CA ASN A 217 -18.34 -25.60 -5.28
C ASN A 217 -18.62 -24.10 -5.50
N ILE A 218 -18.01 -23.44 -6.49
CA ILE A 218 -18.15 -22.00 -6.71
C ILE A 218 -19.33 -21.74 -7.64
N LYS A 219 -20.36 -21.07 -7.13
CA LYS A 219 -21.58 -20.72 -7.87
C LYS A 219 -21.52 -19.31 -8.47
N THR A 220 -20.78 -18.40 -7.85
CA THR A 220 -20.75 -17.00 -8.27
C THR A 220 -19.39 -16.39 -7.99
N ILE A 221 -18.88 -15.64 -8.95
CA ILE A 221 -17.70 -14.80 -8.77
C ILE A 221 -18.04 -13.36 -9.13
N ASP A 222 -17.88 -12.47 -8.16
CA ASP A 222 -18.00 -11.02 -8.34
C ASP A 222 -16.61 -10.38 -8.37
N ILE A 223 -16.34 -9.52 -9.35
CA ILE A 223 -15.18 -8.63 -9.34
C ILE A 223 -15.65 -7.19 -9.38
N GLN A 224 -15.35 -6.48 -8.30
CA GLN A 224 -15.60 -5.06 -8.18
C GLN A 224 -14.29 -4.28 -8.34
N PHE A 225 -14.33 -3.22 -9.13
CA PHE A 225 -13.16 -2.39 -9.38
C PHE A 225 -13.24 -1.10 -8.56
N MET A 226 -12.12 -0.74 -7.94
CA MET A 226 -11.98 0.48 -7.15
C MET A 226 -12.18 1.76 -8.00
N GLU A 227 -12.16 2.93 -7.38
CA GLU A 227 -12.03 4.20 -8.10
C GLU A 227 -10.55 4.59 -8.22
N SER A 228 -10.13 5.04 -9.41
CA SER A 228 -8.72 5.34 -9.70
C SER A 228 -8.16 6.43 -8.77
N GLY A 229 -6.97 6.23 -8.22
CA GLY A 229 -6.36 7.10 -7.20
C GLY A 229 -7.02 7.01 -5.82
N HIS A 230 -7.95 6.07 -5.63
CA HIS A 230 -8.60 5.75 -4.36
C HIS A 230 -8.59 4.24 -4.07
N SER A 231 -7.77 3.49 -4.78
CA SER A 231 -7.53 2.06 -4.57
C SER A 231 -6.67 1.85 -3.32
N TYR A 232 -7.31 1.65 -2.17
CA TYR A 232 -6.65 1.13 -0.97
C TYR A 232 -6.99 -0.36 -0.84
N LEU A 233 -6.23 -1.20 -1.54
CA LEU A 233 -6.31 -2.66 -1.43
C LEU A 233 -5.38 -3.16 -0.32
N GLU A 234 -5.77 -4.23 0.36
CA GLU A 234 -4.96 -4.88 1.39
C GLU A 234 -3.67 -5.45 0.79
N ALA A 235 -3.72 -5.91 -0.46
CA ALA A 235 -2.58 -6.30 -1.28
C ALA A 235 -1.47 -5.22 -1.32
N HIS A 236 -1.83 -3.92 -1.34
CA HIS A 236 -0.85 -2.83 -1.33
C HIS A 236 0.00 -2.81 -0.05
N SER A 237 -0.56 -3.26 1.08
CA SER A 237 0.19 -3.39 2.35
C SER A 237 1.23 -4.51 2.28
N ILE A 238 0.92 -5.59 1.56
CA ILE A 238 1.85 -6.70 1.30
C ILE A 238 3.02 -6.18 0.45
N HIS A 239 2.73 -5.47 -0.64
CA HIS A 239 3.76 -4.85 -1.50
C HIS A 239 4.69 -3.91 -0.71
N ALA A 240 4.12 -3.03 0.12
CA ALA A 240 4.90 -2.12 0.96
C ALA A 240 5.81 -2.88 1.95
N THR A 241 5.35 -4.01 2.49
CA THR A 241 6.13 -4.84 3.41
C THR A 241 7.29 -5.53 2.69
N ILE A 242 7.04 -6.11 1.51
CA ILE A 242 8.06 -6.73 0.65
C ILE A 242 9.12 -5.71 0.27
N GLU A 243 8.72 -4.53 -0.22
CA GLU A 243 9.66 -3.47 -0.64
C GLU A 243 10.53 -2.99 0.51
N LYS A 244 9.94 -2.80 1.70
CA LYS A 244 10.67 -2.40 2.90
C LYS A 244 11.68 -3.47 3.31
N TYR A 245 11.31 -4.74 3.28
CA TYR A 245 12.17 -5.84 3.70
C TYR A 245 13.28 -6.15 2.69
N ARG A 246 13.01 -5.94 1.40
CA ARG A 246 13.99 -6.01 0.30
C ARG A 246 15.05 -4.92 0.36
N ARG A 247 14.69 -3.74 0.89
CA ARG A 247 15.61 -2.60 0.95
C ARG A 247 16.91 -3.02 1.66
N HIS A 248 18.06 -2.78 1.02
CA HIS A 248 19.40 -3.13 1.50
C HIS A 248 19.71 -4.65 1.58
N ARG A 249 19.00 -5.49 0.82
CA ARG A 249 19.35 -6.91 0.63
C ARG A 249 19.73 -7.19 -0.82
N ASN A 250 20.73 -8.03 -0.99
CA ASN A 250 21.18 -8.51 -2.29
C ASN A 250 20.46 -9.82 -2.61
N LEU A 251 19.92 -9.92 -3.82
CA LEU A 251 19.21 -11.10 -4.31
C LEU A 251 19.93 -11.61 -5.56
N TYR A 252 20.31 -12.88 -5.55
CA TYR A 252 21.17 -13.50 -6.55
C TYR A 252 20.40 -14.44 -7.48
N VAL A 253 19.37 -15.10 -6.95
CA VAL A 253 18.54 -16.06 -7.70
C VAL A 253 17.05 -15.80 -7.49
N PRO A 254 16.18 -16.22 -8.43
CA PRO A 254 14.73 -16.06 -8.29
C PRO A 254 14.16 -16.70 -7.02
N SER A 255 14.72 -17.81 -6.55
CA SER A 255 14.31 -18.46 -5.30
C SER A 255 14.57 -17.59 -4.07
N ASP A 256 15.51 -16.64 -4.13
CA ASP A 256 15.74 -15.69 -3.04
C ASP A 256 14.52 -14.78 -2.83
N TYR A 257 13.79 -14.46 -3.91
CA TYR A 257 12.54 -13.70 -3.80
C TYR A 257 11.49 -14.47 -3.04
N LYS A 258 11.35 -15.79 -3.27
CA LYS A 258 10.41 -16.62 -2.53
C LYS A 258 10.71 -16.58 -1.03
N CYS A 259 11.95 -16.90 -0.65
CA CYS A 259 12.39 -16.89 0.73
C CYS A 259 12.22 -15.50 1.38
N LEU A 260 12.56 -14.44 0.65
CA LEU A 260 12.39 -13.06 1.10
C LEU A 260 10.94 -12.73 1.39
N ILE A 261 10.02 -13.07 0.48
CA ILE A 261 8.59 -12.76 0.62
C ILE A 261 8.00 -13.57 1.78
N GLU A 262 8.31 -14.86 1.91
CA GLU A 262 7.84 -15.69 3.03
C GLU A 262 8.25 -15.09 4.39
N MET A 263 9.51 -14.66 4.52
CA MET A 263 10.07 -14.16 5.77
C MET A 263 9.75 -12.69 6.09
N CYS A 264 9.28 -11.89 5.12
CA CYS A 264 9.14 -10.44 5.32
C CYS A 264 8.07 -10.06 6.36
N ARG A 265 7.05 -10.91 6.55
CA ARG A 265 6.02 -10.75 7.58
C ARG A 265 6.18 -11.81 8.68
N LYS A 266 6.45 -11.37 9.90
CA LYS A 266 6.55 -12.26 11.07
C LYS A 266 5.24 -12.45 11.83
N LYS A 267 4.37 -11.44 11.83
CA LYS A 267 3.06 -11.45 12.51
C LYS A 267 1.96 -11.04 11.54
N PRO A 268 0.76 -11.65 11.60
CA PRO A 268 0.40 -12.77 12.48
C PRO A 268 1.08 -14.09 12.10
N PHE A 269 1.38 -14.30 10.81
CA PHE A 269 2.10 -15.47 10.29
C PHE A 269 2.86 -15.09 8.99
N PRO A 270 3.83 -15.89 8.52
CA PRO A 270 4.49 -15.72 7.22
C PRO A 270 3.52 -15.58 6.05
N TYR A 271 3.99 -15.05 4.92
CA TYR A 271 3.20 -15.11 3.68
C TYR A 271 3.35 -16.49 3.04
N GLU A 272 2.26 -16.99 2.46
CA GLU A 272 2.31 -18.18 1.62
C GLU A 272 2.71 -17.78 0.20
N VAL A 273 3.75 -18.42 -0.34
CA VAL A 273 4.34 -18.02 -1.62
C VAL A 273 4.43 -19.22 -2.56
N TYR A 274 3.69 -19.11 -3.66
CA TYR A 274 3.68 -20.09 -4.74
C TYR A 274 4.59 -19.61 -5.88
N GLN A 275 5.47 -20.49 -6.33
CA GLN A 275 6.32 -20.23 -7.49
C GLN A 275 5.70 -20.91 -8.70
N ASN A 276 5.20 -20.11 -9.64
CA ASN A 276 4.64 -20.61 -10.88
C ASN A 276 5.75 -21.11 -11.81
N ARG A 277 5.49 -22.24 -12.46
CA ARG A 277 6.28 -22.78 -13.57
C ARG A 277 5.75 -22.24 -14.89
N PHE A 278 6.48 -22.52 -15.96
CA PHE A 278 6.05 -22.15 -17.31
C PHE A 278 4.69 -22.79 -17.66
N ASP A 279 4.48 -24.04 -17.24
CA ASP A 279 3.25 -24.79 -17.50
C ASP A 279 2.03 -24.25 -16.72
N ASP A 280 2.26 -23.39 -15.72
CA ASP A 280 1.19 -22.74 -14.94
C ASP A 280 0.70 -21.42 -15.59
N ILE A 281 1.28 -21.03 -16.74
CA ILE A 281 0.93 -19.80 -17.47
C ILE A 281 0.09 -20.18 -18.69
N TYR A 282 -1.19 -19.80 -18.64
CA TYR A 282 -2.16 -20.14 -19.68
C TYR A 282 -2.41 -18.98 -20.65
N ASP A 283 -2.61 -19.30 -21.92
CA ASP A 283 -3.13 -18.35 -22.90
C ASP A 283 -4.66 -18.22 -22.79
N LEU A 284 -5.10 -17.16 -22.10
CA LEU A 284 -6.51 -16.87 -21.91
C LEU A 284 -7.17 -16.22 -23.13
N GLN A 285 -6.40 -15.80 -24.15
CA GLN A 285 -6.97 -15.17 -25.34
C GLN A 285 -7.77 -16.18 -26.18
N ASP A 286 -7.24 -17.39 -26.35
CA ASP A 286 -7.94 -18.49 -27.02
C ASP A 286 -9.23 -18.85 -26.27
N LEU A 287 -9.15 -18.98 -24.94
CA LEU A 287 -10.31 -19.22 -24.07
C LEU A 287 -11.39 -18.14 -24.23
N SER A 288 -10.99 -16.87 -24.18
CA SER A 288 -11.91 -15.74 -24.34
C SER A 288 -12.61 -15.73 -25.68
N THR A 289 -11.92 -16.17 -26.74
CA THR A 289 -12.48 -16.19 -28.09
C THR A 289 -13.57 -17.24 -28.22
N LYS A 290 -13.41 -18.37 -27.53
CA LYS A 290 -14.36 -19.49 -27.50
C LYS A 290 -15.58 -19.20 -26.61
N ILE A 291 -15.38 -18.58 -25.44
CA ILE A 291 -16.43 -18.41 -24.44
C ILE A 291 -17.21 -17.08 -24.61
N VAL A 292 -16.52 -15.99 -24.96
CA VAL A 292 -17.13 -14.64 -24.98
C VAL A 292 -17.56 -14.27 -26.40
N THR A 293 -18.85 -14.44 -26.70
CA THR A 293 -19.44 -14.19 -28.04
C THR A 293 -19.91 -12.75 -28.25
N SER A 294 -20.48 -12.09 -27.22
CA SER A 294 -20.92 -10.68 -27.30
C SER A 294 -19.94 -9.74 -26.61
N ARG A 295 -19.20 -8.94 -27.39
CA ARG A 295 -18.02 -8.18 -26.89
C ARG A 295 -18.19 -6.68 -26.86
N LYS A 296 -19.13 -6.15 -27.65
CA LYS A 296 -19.16 -4.72 -28.02
C LYS A 296 -20.47 -4.02 -27.74
N LYS A 297 -21.59 -4.75 -27.59
CA LYS A 297 -22.91 -4.15 -27.40
C LYS A 297 -23.62 -4.76 -26.20
N ASN A 298 -24.35 -3.93 -25.46
CA ASN A 298 -25.25 -4.39 -24.41
C ASN A 298 -26.58 -4.88 -25.01
N VAL A 299 -27.48 -5.38 -24.15
CA VAL A 299 -28.82 -5.84 -24.55
C VAL A 299 -29.64 -4.73 -25.23
N LYS A 300 -29.33 -3.45 -24.97
CA LYS A 300 -29.96 -2.27 -25.60
C LYS A 300 -29.25 -1.81 -26.87
N GLY A 301 -28.27 -2.56 -27.39
CA GLY A 301 -27.50 -2.24 -28.59
C GLY A 301 -26.45 -1.14 -28.44
N GLN A 302 -26.24 -0.59 -27.24
CA GLN A 302 -25.27 0.47 -26.97
C GLN A 302 -23.86 -0.10 -26.82
N ALA A 303 -22.85 0.68 -27.21
CA ALA A 303 -21.45 0.26 -27.14
C ALA A 303 -20.98 0.05 -25.67
N VAL A 304 -20.41 -1.11 -25.37
CA VAL A 304 -19.84 -1.45 -24.06
C VAL A 304 -18.34 -1.18 -24.08
N LYS A 305 -17.89 -0.30 -23.20
CA LYS A 305 -16.47 0.01 -22.99
C LYS A 305 -15.98 -0.71 -21.73
N TRP A 306 -15.18 -1.76 -21.92
CA TRP A 306 -14.63 -2.58 -20.82
C TRP A 306 -13.87 -1.77 -19.77
N ILE A 307 -13.15 -0.73 -20.19
CA ILE A 307 -12.40 0.17 -19.30
C ILE A 307 -13.28 0.90 -18.27
N HIS A 308 -14.58 1.08 -18.58
CA HIS A 308 -15.53 1.76 -17.69
C HIS A 308 -16.34 0.79 -16.83
N LEU A 309 -16.14 -0.52 -16.96
CA LEU A 309 -16.81 -1.50 -16.12
C LEU A 309 -16.39 -1.33 -14.65
N LYS A 310 -17.39 -1.39 -13.78
CA LYS A 310 -17.24 -1.22 -12.33
C LYS A 310 -17.43 -2.52 -11.58
N TRP A 311 -18.24 -3.41 -12.15
CA TRP A 311 -18.58 -4.69 -11.58
C TRP A 311 -18.74 -5.71 -12.70
N LEU A 312 -18.09 -6.85 -12.54
CA LEU A 312 -18.29 -8.06 -13.34
C LEU A 312 -18.82 -9.15 -12.42
N ARG A 313 -19.85 -9.87 -12.88
CA ARG A 313 -20.38 -11.05 -12.22
C ARG A 313 -20.35 -12.20 -13.21
N SER A 314 -19.77 -13.33 -12.80
CA SER A 314 -19.65 -14.57 -13.57
C SER A 314 -20.45 -15.68 -12.92
#